data_AF-A0AAF0E1L9-F1
#
_entry.id   AF-A0AAF0E1L9-F1
#
_cell.length_a   1.000
_cell.length_b   1.000
_cell.length_c   1.000
_cell.angle_alpha   90.00
_cell.angle_beta   90.00
_cell.angle_gamma   90.00
#
_symmetry.space_group_name_H-M   'P 1'
#
loop_
_entity.id
_entity.type
_entity.pdbx_description
1 polymer ?
#
loop_
_entity_poly.entity_id
_entity_poly.type
_entity_poly.pdbx_seq_one_letter_code
_entity_poly.pdbx_strand_id
1 'polypeptide(L)'
;MQSNCSYWKQQADSYGIESQAKFEPDLDYRKYTDQLFEILIVGGLLAPGGSYVDDGAPVSAFSIFAAKSENVEDVRPYVEVIEKMIRRYKFLQKPLEETSMPGILQYINRYEPVQVSKLAVACALSIQMGLTNASILAPLQKDHLTKDDLALNFITMVFRTYLKDQSMEHLASTLRKGGIRDWLLFFPQTKRSQPDVIPNYFRSSEVNLPQVAEYYSRRQTKELREQTASDLAEMVEKEETTPQEILDLLNDRQKKLNAAPEEFVVVVFEGLMRGIDAETKQDQLEMIIPKEIERLASVLEPFASTARAEIALINAIQLHCYTDTRVFKSFPTLLKILYNENVISDGAIIYWAQKGAKPQGKQHFIKLAEPLVNFIEAQDSEDDEDE
;
A
#
# COMPACT_ATOMS: atom_id res chain seq x y z
N MET A 1 28.19 -2.47 -41.47
CA MET A 1 27.64 -3.27 -40.35
C MET A 1 28.57 -4.43 -39.96
N GLN A 2 29.02 -5.31 -40.87
CA GLN A 2 29.98 -6.38 -40.53
C GLN A 2 31.37 -5.88 -40.05
N SER A 3 31.89 -4.76 -40.57
CA SER A 3 33.19 -4.21 -40.13
C SER A 3 33.21 -3.59 -38.73
N ASN A 4 32.06 -3.24 -38.15
CA ASN A 4 32.04 -2.61 -36.82
C ASN A 4 32.00 -3.67 -35.71
N CYS A 5 31.43 -4.85 -35.96
CA CYS A 5 31.34 -5.91 -34.95
C CYS A 5 32.71 -6.56 -34.65
N SER A 6 33.58 -6.68 -35.66
CA SER A 6 34.96 -7.16 -35.50
C SER A 6 35.86 -6.18 -34.74
N TYR A 7 35.59 -4.87 -34.82
CA TYR A 7 36.31 -3.83 -34.08
C TYR A 7 36.02 -3.88 -32.57
N TRP A 8 34.75 -4.06 -32.18
CA TRP A 8 34.35 -4.19 -30.77
C TRP A 8 34.98 -5.41 -30.08
N LYS A 9 35.24 -6.49 -30.82
CA LYS A 9 35.92 -7.69 -30.32
C LYS A 9 37.40 -7.42 -30.02
N GLN A 10 38.09 -6.70 -30.89
CA GLN A 10 39.52 -6.37 -30.71
C GLN A 10 39.76 -5.40 -29.54
N GLN A 11 38.78 -4.56 -29.24
CA GLN A 11 38.84 -3.59 -28.14
C GLN A 11 38.42 -4.19 -26.79
N ALA A 12 37.55 -5.20 -26.78
CA ALA A 12 37.17 -5.94 -25.59
C ALA A 12 38.28 -6.89 -25.10
N ASP A 13 38.93 -7.62 -26.00
CA ASP A 13 39.98 -8.59 -25.65
C ASP A 13 41.28 -7.90 -25.15
N SER A 14 41.49 -6.63 -25.50
CA SER A 14 42.68 -5.85 -25.09
C SER A 14 42.50 -5.10 -23.76
N TYR A 15 41.27 -4.98 -23.26
CA TYR A 15 40.96 -4.17 -22.10
C TYR A 15 40.06 -4.97 -21.15
N GLY A 16 40.69 -5.54 -20.11
CA GLY A 16 39.96 -6.04 -18.94
C GLY A 16 38.91 -5.02 -18.48
N ILE A 17 37.82 -5.53 -17.91
CA ILE A 17 36.50 -4.93 -17.66
C ILE A 17 36.48 -3.52 -16.99
N GLU A 18 37.64 -2.93 -16.68
CA GLU A 18 37.78 -1.62 -16.03
C GLU A 18 38.15 -0.43 -16.93
N SER A 19 38.50 -0.59 -18.21
CA SER A 19 38.92 0.56 -19.03
C SER A 19 37.99 0.89 -20.18
N GLN A 20 37.20 1.95 -19.96
CA GLN A 20 36.62 2.88 -20.93
C GLN A 20 36.23 2.30 -22.30
N ALA A 21 34.99 1.83 -22.42
CA ALA A 21 34.31 1.81 -23.72
C ALA A 21 34.26 3.25 -24.28
N LYS A 22 35.08 3.54 -25.29
CA LYS A 22 35.02 4.80 -26.05
C LYS A 22 33.84 4.71 -27.02
N PHE A 23 32.82 5.52 -26.78
CA PHE A 23 31.69 5.71 -27.69
C PHE A 23 32.18 6.33 -29.01
N GLU A 24 31.77 5.76 -30.13
CA GLU A 24 32.11 6.24 -31.48
C GLU A 24 31.42 7.62 -31.70
N PRO A 25 32.13 8.68 -32.15
CA PRO A 25 31.58 10.04 -32.23
C PRO A 25 30.50 10.24 -33.30
N ASP A 26 30.45 9.37 -34.32
CA ASP A 26 29.64 9.56 -35.52
C ASP A 26 28.28 8.83 -35.46
N LEU A 27 27.99 8.06 -34.40
CA LEU A 27 26.69 7.41 -34.22
C LEU A 27 25.75 8.35 -33.46
N ASP A 28 24.63 8.75 -34.10
CA ASP A 28 23.60 9.54 -33.43
C ASP A 28 22.76 8.65 -32.50
N TYR A 29 23.27 8.44 -31.28
CA TYR A 29 22.62 7.58 -30.28
C TYR A 29 21.19 8.00 -29.94
N ARG A 30 20.78 9.25 -30.23
CA ARG A 30 19.38 9.67 -30.03
C ARG A 30 18.41 8.94 -30.95
N LYS A 31 18.88 8.48 -32.11
CA LYS A 31 18.07 7.73 -33.08
C LYS A 31 18.06 6.24 -32.82
N TYR A 32 19.01 5.75 -32.02
CA TYR A 32 19.25 4.32 -31.81
C TYR A 32 19.16 3.91 -30.34
N THR A 33 18.42 4.67 -29.52
CA THR A 33 18.35 4.43 -28.08
C THR A 33 17.79 3.07 -27.74
N ASP A 34 16.71 2.65 -28.43
CA ASP A 34 16.09 1.36 -28.20
C ASP A 34 17.04 0.21 -28.59
N GLN A 35 17.67 0.29 -29.77
CA GLN A 35 18.64 -0.70 -30.24
C GLN A 35 19.85 -0.81 -29.31
N LEU A 36 20.34 0.33 -28.80
CA LEU A 36 21.43 0.35 -27.81
C LEU A 36 21.03 -0.41 -26.54
N PHE A 37 19.84 -0.15 -26.00
CA PHE A 37 19.39 -0.82 -24.78
C PHE A 37 19.03 -2.28 -25.01
N GLU A 38 18.50 -2.67 -26.17
CA GLU A 38 18.33 -4.08 -26.54
C GLU A 38 19.67 -4.81 -26.51
N ILE A 39 20.71 -4.26 -27.11
CA ILE A 39 22.06 -4.85 -27.09
C ILE A 39 22.64 -4.93 -25.67
N LEU A 40 22.43 -3.90 -24.84
CA LEU A 40 22.97 -3.86 -23.47
C LEU A 40 22.16 -4.68 -22.45
N ILE A 41 20.90 -4.99 -22.72
CA ILE A 41 20.03 -5.73 -21.80
C ILE A 41 19.88 -7.17 -22.25
N VAL A 42 19.39 -7.39 -23.48
CA VAL A 42 19.08 -8.73 -23.99
C VAL A 42 20.18 -9.31 -24.89
N GLY A 43 21.09 -8.47 -25.38
CA GLY A 43 22.28 -8.92 -26.10
C GLY A 43 22.18 -8.92 -27.62
N GLY A 44 21.07 -8.47 -28.19
CA GLY A 44 20.87 -8.38 -29.63
C GLY A 44 19.64 -7.54 -29.96
N LEU A 45 19.47 -7.21 -31.24
CA LEU A 45 18.34 -6.42 -31.71
C LEU A 45 17.05 -7.24 -31.70
N LEU A 46 15.93 -6.62 -31.33
CA LEU A 46 14.62 -7.26 -31.33
C LEU A 46 13.78 -6.79 -32.52
N ALA A 47 13.16 -7.75 -33.20
CA ALA A 47 12.11 -7.51 -34.18
C ALA A 47 10.78 -7.21 -33.45
N PRO A 48 9.80 -6.56 -34.13
CA PRO A 48 8.45 -6.45 -33.60
C PRO A 48 7.92 -7.83 -33.17
N GLY A 49 7.49 -7.97 -31.92
CA GLY A 49 7.08 -9.26 -31.35
C GLY A 49 8.14 -9.95 -30.46
N GLY A 50 9.31 -9.35 -30.28
CA GLY A 50 10.30 -9.73 -29.26
C GLY A 50 11.23 -10.87 -29.63
N SER A 51 11.27 -11.26 -30.91
CA SER A 51 12.26 -12.23 -31.43
C SER A 51 13.53 -11.50 -31.84
N TYR A 52 14.69 -12.16 -31.76
CA TYR A 52 15.92 -11.57 -32.28
C TYR A 52 15.85 -11.36 -33.79
N VAL A 53 16.43 -10.26 -34.25
CA VAL A 53 16.68 -10.02 -35.69
C VAL A 53 17.74 -11.01 -36.17
N ASP A 54 17.47 -11.69 -37.29
CA ASP A 54 18.43 -12.57 -37.95
C ASP A 54 19.36 -11.76 -38.86
N ASP A 55 20.35 -11.11 -38.24
CA ASP A 55 21.36 -10.29 -38.93
C ASP A 55 22.76 -10.94 -38.94
N GLY A 56 22.87 -12.17 -38.42
CA GLY A 56 24.13 -12.90 -38.28
C GLY A 56 25.11 -12.29 -37.26
N ALA A 57 24.69 -11.29 -36.45
CA ALA A 57 25.52 -10.72 -35.41
C ALA A 57 25.58 -11.64 -34.19
N PRO A 58 26.75 -11.76 -33.52
CA PRO A 58 26.85 -12.50 -32.28
C PRO A 58 26.13 -11.77 -31.14
N VAL A 59 25.62 -12.53 -30.17
CA VAL A 59 25.05 -11.98 -28.93
C VAL A 59 26.12 -11.22 -28.15
N SER A 60 25.78 -10.02 -27.68
CA SER A 60 26.69 -9.16 -26.92
C SER A 60 27.06 -9.78 -25.58
N ALA A 61 28.36 -9.95 -25.35
CA ALA A 61 28.94 -10.37 -24.07
C ALA A 61 28.82 -9.31 -22.97
N PHE A 62 28.45 -8.08 -23.33
CA PHE A 62 28.26 -6.94 -22.42
C PHE A 62 26.78 -6.73 -22.06
N SER A 63 25.92 -7.71 -22.36
CA SER A 63 24.51 -7.65 -22.01
C SER A 63 24.23 -8.17 -20.60
N ILE A 64 23.14 -7.73 -19.97
CA ILE A 64 22.67 -8.30 -18.69
C ILE A 64 22.45 -9.81 -18.81
N PHE A 65 22.01 -10.31 -19.97
CA PHE A 65 21.85 -11.76 -20.20
C PHE A 65 23.18 -12.53 -20.15
N ALA A 66 24.30 -11.88 -20.45
CA ALA A 66 25.63 -12.45 -20.36
C ALA A 66 26.18 -12.52 -18.93
N ALA A 67 25.51 -11.94 -17.93
CA ALA A 67 25.90 -12.08 -16.52
C ALA A 67 25.99 -13.56 -16.12
N LYS A 68 26.90 -13.90 -15.21
CA LYS A 68 27.15 -15.30 -14.84
C LYS A 68 25.92 -15.97 -14.20
N SER A 69 25.21 -15.25 -13.34
CA SER A 69 23.98 -15.70 -12.68
C SER A 69 23.05 -14.51 -12.44
N GLU A 70 21.88 -14.79 -11.87
CA GLU A 70 20.93 -13.81 -11.36
C GLU A 70 21.31 -13.24 -9.97
N ASN A 71 22.46 -13.61 -9.41
CA ASN A 71 22.93 -12.98 -8.20
C ASN A 71 23.23 -11.49 -8.43
N VAL A 72 22.98 -10.68 -7.41
CA VAL A 72 23.09 -9.22 -7.50
C VAL A 72 24.52 -8.82 -7.87
N GLU A 73 25.50 -9.51 -7.34
CA GLU A 73 26.93 -9.30 -7.54
C GLU A 73 27.35 -9.53 -9.00
N ASP A 74 26.69 -10.47 -9.69
CA ASP A 74 26.97 -10.79 -11.10
C ASP A 74 26.23 -9.85 -12.07
N VAL A 75 25.03 -9.39 -11.71
CA VAL A 75 24.21 -8.50 -12.57
C VAL A 75 24.58 -7.02 -12.41
N ARG A 76 24.92 -6.59 -11.18
CA ARG A 76 25.19 -5.18 -10.85
C ARG A 76 26.23 -4.51 -11.75
N PRO A 77 27.37 -5.14 -12.10
CA PRO A 77 28.35 -4.50 -12.99
C PRO A 77 27.76 -4.06 -14.34
N TYR A 78 26.83 -4.83 -14.91
CA TYR A 78 26.18 -4.50 -16.19
C TYR A 78 25.24 -3.30 -16.04
N VAL A 79 24.47 -3.24 -14.94
CA VAL A 79 23.58 -2.09 -14.64
C VAL A 79 24.41 -0.83 -14.36
N GLU A 80 25.55 -0.95 -13.69
CA GLU A 80 26.47 0.17 -13.45
C GLU A 80 27.09 0.72 -14.74
N VAL A 81 27.32 -0.11 -15.76
CA VAL A 81 27.74 0.37 -17.08
C VAL A 81 26.65 1.24 -17.71
N ILE A 82 25.40 0.78 -17.67
CA ILE A 82 24.24 1.56 -18.13
C ILE A 82 24.12 2.87 -17.34
N GLU A 83 24.34 2.83 -16.03
CA GLU A 83 24.31 4.00 -15.17
C GLU A 83 25.38 5.03 -15.52
N LYS A 84 26.63 4.59 -15.66
CA LYS A 84 27.77 5.44 -16.04
C LYS A 84 27.55 6.05 -17.42
N MET A 85 26.95 5.30 -18.34
CA MET A 85 26.56 5.79 -19.66
C MET A 85 25.49 6.88 -19.55
N ILE A 86 24.41 6.64 -18.79
CA ILE A 86 23.34 7.62 -18.58
C ILE A 86 23.85 8.88 -17.89
N ARG A 87 24.80 8.78 -16.94
CA ARG A 87 25.43 9.96 -16.33
C ARG A 87 26.11 10.85 -17.37
N ARG A 88 26.75 10.26 -18.39
CA ARG A 88 27.41 11.00 -19.49
C ARG A 88 26.42 11.49 -20.55
N TYR A 89 25.43 10.67 -20.89
CA TYR A 89 24.47 10.90 -21.95
C TYR A 89 23.05 10.93 -21.37
N LYS A 90 22.72 11.99 -20.63
CA LYS A 90 21.51 12.03 -19.80
C LYS A 90 20.20 11.90 -20.59
N PHE A 91 20.21 12.24 -21.87
CA PHE A 91 19.08 12.07 -22.77
C PHE A 91 18.68 10.60 -22.99
N LEU A 92 19.54 9.62 -22.65
CA LEU A 92 19.25 8.19 -22.75
C LEU A 92 18.32 7.68 -21.64
N GLN A 93 18.21 8.41 -20.53
CA GLN A 93 17.44 7.96 -19.37
C GLN A 93 15.95 7.84 -19.68
N LYS A 94 15.38 8.86 -20.32
CA LYS A 94 13.95 8.89 -20.63
C LYS A 94 13.53 7.78 -21.60
N PRO A 95 14.24 7.52 -22.71
CA PRO A 95 14.01 6.34 -23.56
C PRO A 95 14.13 5.01 -22.82
N LEU A 96 15.13 4.84 -21.94
CA LEU A 96 15.25 3.63 -21.13
C LEU A 96 13.96 3.36 -20.33
N GLU A 97 13.43 4.39 -19.68
CA GLU A 97 12.25 4.29 -18.82
C GLU A 97 10.94 4.18 -19.60
N GLU A 98 10.75 4.97 -20.66
CA GLU A 98 9.45 5.08 -21.34
C GLU A 98 9.28 4.08 -22.48
N THR A 99 10.36 3.67 -23.16
CA THR A 99 10.28 2.82 -24.36
C THR A 99 11.05 1.52 -24.22
N SER A 100 12.36 1.57 -23.99
CA SER A 100 13.23 0.40 -24.16
C SER A 100 13.00 -0.66 -23.09
N MET A 101 13.01 -0.29 -21.81
CA MET A 101 12.78 -1.25 -20.72
C MET A 101 11.35 -1.82 -20.75
N PRO A 102 10.27 -1.01 -20.88
CA PRO A 102 8.92 -1.55 -21.07
C PRO A 102 8.79 -2.44 -22.30
N GLY A 103 9.44 -2.07 -23.40
CA GLY A 103 9.46 -2.79 -24.67
C GLY A 103 10.15 -4.15 -24.60
N ILE A 104 11.17 -4.28 -23.75
CA ILE A 104 11.82 -5.57 -23.45
C ILE A 104 10.95 -6.41 -22.51
N LEU A 105 10.37 -5.79 -21.48
CA LEU A 105 9.57 -6.48 -20.45
C LEU A 105 8.25 -7.05 -20.98
N GLN A 106 7.67 -6.45 -22.02
CA GLN A 106 6.47 -7.01 -22.65
C GLN A 106 6.70 -8.37 -23.36
N TYR A 107 7.97 -8.80 -23.52
CA TYR A 107 8.33 -10.04 -24.20
C TYR A 107 9.06 -11.03 -23.28
N ILE A 108 8.95 -10.89 -21.95
CA ILE A 108 9.64 -11.81 -21.03
C ILE A 108 9.28 -13.29 -21.22
N ASN A 109 8.12 -13.59 -21.82
CA ASN A 109 7.70 -14.95 -22.16
C ASN A 109 8.47 -15.57 -23.35
N ARG A 110 9.37 -14.81 -23.98
CA ARG A 110 10.24 -15.27 -25.08
C ARG A 110 11.66 -15.59 -24.62
N TYR A 111 12.01 -15.22 -23.39
CA TYR A 111 13.36 -15.40 -22.87
C TYR A 111 13.45 -16.67 -22.02
N GLU A 112 14.66 -17.20 -21.88
CA GLU A 112 14.92 -18.34 -21.00
C GLU A 112 14.69 -17.95 -19.53
N PRO A 113 14.25 -18.88 -18.65
CA PRO A 113 13.96 -18.57 -17.25
C PRO A 113 15.10 -17.88 -16.49
N VAL A 114 16.35 -18.27 -16.78
CA VAL A 114 17.54 -17.64 -16.19
C VAL A 114 17.75 -16.21 -16.68
N GLN A 115 17.42 -15.92 -17.95
CA GLN A 115 17.48 -14.57 -18.52
C GLN A 115 16.42 -13.67 -17.90
N VAL A 116 15.19 -14.19 -17.72
CA VAL A 116 14.10 -13.51 -17.02
C VAL A 116 14.51 -13.16 -15.59
N SER A 117 15.18 -14.06 -14.89
CA SER A 117 15.66 -13.84 -13.52
C SER A 117 16.72 -12.75 -13.44
N LYS A 118 17.72 -12.76 -14.34
CA LYS A 118 18.72 -11.69 -14.46
C LYS A 118 18.09 -10.34 -14.77
N LEU A 119 17.08 -10.32 -15.65
CA LEU A 119 16.35 -9.10 -16.00
C LEU A 119 15.59 -8.53 -14.80
N ALA A 120 14.92 -9.37 -14.00
CA ALA A 120 14.24 -8.92 -12.79
C ALA A 120 15.19 -8.26 -11.78
N VAL A 121 16.38 -8.85 -11.60
CA VAL A 121 17.43 -8.29 -10.73
C VAL A 121 17.94 -6.96 -11.30
N ALA A 122 18.16 -6.89 -12.61
CA ALA A 122 18.56 -5.64 -13.27
C ALA A 122 17.50 -4.54 -13.17
N CYS A 123 16.21 -4.88 -13.27
CA CYS A 123 15.11 -3.91 -13.07
C CYS A 123 15.08 -3.40 -11.64
N ALA A 124 15.24 -4.27 -10.64
CA ALA A 124 15.31 -3.85 -9.24
C ALA A 124 16.46 -2.87 -8.99
N LEU A 125 17.66 -3.18 -9.48
CA LEU A 125 18.84 -2.32 -9.38
C LEU A 125 18.65 -1.00 -10.13
N SER A 126 18.10 -1.04 -11.35
CA SER A 126 17.81 0.17 -12.15
C SER A 126 16.87 1.13 -11.43
N ILE A 127 15.86 0.59 -10.72
CA ILE A 127 14.94 1.38 -9.91
C ILE A 127 15.64 1.94 -8.66
N GLN A 128 16.42 1.14 -7.94
CA GLN A 128 17.16 1.59 -6.75
C GLN A 128 18.18 2.69 -7.08
N MET A 129 18.85 2.58 -8.23
CA MET A 129 19.84 3.56 -8.70
C MET A 129 19.20 4.81 -9.33
N GLY A 130 17.87 4.84 -9.45
CA GLY A 130 17.15 5.95 -10.07
C GLY A 130 17.41 6.11 -11.57
N LEU A 131 17.72 5.01 -12.27
CA LEU A 131 17.82 4.99 -13.74
C LEU A 131 16.44 4.99 -14.36
N THR A 132 15.52 4.26 -13.74
CA THR A 132 14.10 4.18 -14.11
C THR A 132 13.26 4.29 -12.85
N ASN A 133 12.02 4.73 -12.96
CA ASN A 133 11.01 4.56 -11.93
C ASN A 133 10.27 3.22 -12.11
N ALA A 134 9.37 2.86 -11.18
CA ALA A 134 8.69 1.56 -11.19
C ALA A 134 7.63 1.39 -12.32
N SER A 135 7.31 2.42 -13.10
CA SER A 135 6.39 2.35 -14.23
C SER A 135 6.83 1.35 -15.29
N ILE A 136 8.14 1.05 -15.38
CA ILE A 136 8.68 0.03 -16.28
C ILE A 136 8.05 -1.35 -16.05
N LEU A 137 7.50 -1.61 -14.86
CA LEU A 137 6.90 -2.89 -14.48
C LEU A 137 5.46 -3.03 -14.97
N ALA A 138 4.81 -1.94 -15.42
CA ALA A 138 3.42 -1.96 -15.85
C ALA A 138 3.10 -2.96 -16.98
N PRO A 139 3.96 -3.20 -18.00
CA PRO A 139 3.70 -4.21 -19.02
C PRO A 139 3.46 -5.62 -18.47
N LEU A 140 4.06 -5.96 -17.32
CA LEU A 140 3.91 -7.27 -16.67
C LEU A 140 2.48 -7.53 -16.18
N GLN A 141 1.66 -6.49 -16.05
CA GLN A 141 0.25 -6.59 -15.65
C GLN A 141 -0.67 -6.98 -16.81
N LYS A 142 -0.15 -7.11 -18.04
CA LYS A 142 -0.92 -7.56 -19.21
C LYS A 142 -1.25 -9.05 -19.10
N ASP A 143 -2.49 -9.42 -19.44
CA ASP A 143 -3.03 -10.75 -19.19
C ASP A 143 -2.17 -11.92 -19.71
N HIS A 144 -1.58 -11.76 -20.90
CA HIS A 144 -0.73 -12.80 -21.50
C HIS A 144 0.57 -13.07 -20.73
N LEU A 145 1.06 -12.12 -19.93
CA LEU A 145 2.23 -12.28 -19.06
C LEU A 145 1.88 -12.76 -17.65
N THR A 146 0.61 -12.68 -17.25
CA THR A 146 0.15 -13.19 -15.96
C THR A 146 -0.15 -14.68 -15.96
N LYS A 147 -0.07 -15.34 -17.13
CA LYS A 147 -0.19 -16.80 -17.25
C LYS A 147 1.02 -17.48 -16.63
N ASP A 148 0.81 -18.69 -16.11
CA ASP A 148 1.85 -19.57 -15.58
C ASP A 148 2.76 -18.89 -14.53
N ASP A 149 2.19 -17.96 -13.77
CA ASP A 149 2.86 -17.18 -12.73
C ASP A 149 4.09 -16.37 -13.24
N LEU A 150 4.25 -16.15 -14.54
CA LEU A 150 5.45 -15.53 -15.11
C LEU A 150 5.68 -14.11 -14.58
N ALA A 151 4.69 -13.22 -14.71
CA ALA A 151 4.75 -11.87 -14.14
C ALA A 151 4.88 -11.88 -12.62
N LEU A 152 4.22 -12.83 -11.94
CA LEU A 152 4.25 -12.98 -10.49
C LEU A 152 5.64 -13.36 -9.99
N ASN A 153 6.30 -14.31 -10.64
CA ASN A 153 7.67 -14.72 -10.35
C ASN A 153 8.65 -13.58 -10.63
N PHE A 154 8.45 -12.84 -11.73
CA PHE A 154 9.27 -11.67 -12.05
C PHE A 154 9.19 -10.61 -10.94
N ILE A 155 7.98 -10.17 -10.56
CA ILE A 155 7.81 -9.14 -9.54
C ILE A 155 8.31 -9.60 -8.17
N THR A 156 8.19 -10.90 -7.88
CA THR A 156 8.74 -11.50 -6.65
C THR A 156 10.26 -11.38 -6.59
N MET A 157 10.96 -11.65 -7.71
CA MET A 157 12.41 -11.48 -7.80
C MET A 157 12.82 -10.01 -7.69
N VAL A 158 12.03 -9.09 -8.28
CA VAL A 158 12.24 -7.64 -8.12
C VAL A 158 12.14 -7.27 -6.64
N PHE A 159 11.07 -7.68 -5.94
CA PHE A 159 10.86 -7.36 -4.53
C PHE A 159 11.97 -7.96 -3.66
N ARG A 160 12.32 -9.24 -3.87
CA ARG A 160 13.40 -9.90 -3.14
C ARG A 160 14.71 -9.15 -3.29
N THR A 161 15.06 -8.76 -4.51
CA THR A 161 16.30 -8.01 -4.80
C THR A 161 16.26 -6.64 -4.15
N TYR A 162 15.14 -5.93 -4.29
CA TYR A 162 14.97 -4.58 -3.76
C TYR A 162 15.08 -4.54 -2.23
N LEU A 163 14.48 -5.53 -1.56
CA LEU A 163 14.43 -5.64 -0.10
C LEU A 163 15.74 -6.11 0.54
N LYS A 164 16.77 -6.44 -0.24
CA LYS A 164 18.12 -6.68 0.31
C LYS A 164 18.73 -5.40 0.89
N ASP A 165 18.53 -4.28 0.21
CA ASP A 165 19.21 -3.00 0.51
C ASP A 165 18.23 -1.90 0.97
N GLN A 166 16.92 -2.11 0.88
CA GLN A 166 15.89 -1.09 1.15
C GLN A 166 14.73 -1.64 1.99
N SER A 167 14.05 -0.75 2.72
CA SER A 167 12.87 -1.13 3.51
C SER A 167 11.63 -1.38 2.64
N MET A 168 10.65 -2.08 3.23
CA MET A 168 9.35 -2.29 2.59
C MET A 168 8.60 -0.98 2.35
N GLU A 169 8.70 -0.01 3.27
CA GLU A 169 8.12 1.33 3.11
C GLU A 169 8.71 2.06 1.90
N HIS A 170 10.02 1.94 1.68
CA HIS A 170 10.68 2.54 0.52
C HIS A 170 10.24 1.86 -0.79
N LEU A 171 10.19 0.53 -0.82
CA LEU A 171 9.67 -0.23 -1.96
C LEU A 171 8.23 0.19 -2.29
N ALA A 172 7.34 0.23 -1.30
CA ALA A 172 5.94 0.57 -1.51
C ALA A 172 5.74 2.01 -2.02
N SER A 173 6.52 2.96 -1.49
CA SER A 173 6.52 4.35 -1.98
C SER A 173 6.97 4.42 -3.44
N THR A 174 8.03 3.68 -3.79
CA THR A 174 8.56 3.58 -5.15
C THR A 174 7.54 3.00 -6.13
N LEU A 175 6.88 1.90 -5.77
CA LEU A 175 5.82 1.28 -6.57
C LEU A 175 4.64 2.23 -6.78
N ARG A 176 4.20 2.90 -5.71
CA ARG A 176 3.09 3.87 -5.78
C ARG A 176 3.40 5.04 -6.72
N LYS A 177 4.61 5.59 -6.66
CA LYS A 177 5.08 6.67 -7.56
C LYS A 177 5.15 6.22 -9.02
N GLY A 178 5.53 4.96 -9.27
CA GLY A 178 5.52 4.37 -10.61
C GLY A 178 4.13 3.88 -11.09
N GLY A 179 3.05 4.15 -10.36
CA GLY A 179 1.69 3.76 -10.74
C GLY A 179 1.35 2.28 -10.48
N ILE A 180 2.25 1.51 -9.85
CA ILE A 180 2.03 0.09 -9.54
C ILE A 180 1.24 -0.03 -8.22
N ARG A 181 -0.09 0.14 -8.32
CA ARG A 181 -0.99 0.21 -7.15
C ARG A 181 -1.73 -1.09 -6.86
N ASP A 182 -2.27 -1.70 -7.90
CA ASP A 182 -3.01 -2.96 -7.82
C ASP A 182 -2.07 -4.15 -8.10
N TRP A 183 -1.72 -4.85 -7.03
CA TRP A 183 -0.79 -5.97 -7.11
C TRP A 183 -1.48 -7.26 -7.58
N LEU A 184 -2.82 -7.34 -7.55
CA LEU A 184 -3.56 -8.50 -8.07
C LEU A 184 -3.35 -8.64 -9.59
N LEU A 185 -3.05 -7.54 -10.28
CA LEU A 185 -2.78 -7.56 -11.72
C LEU A 185 -1.51 -8.32 -12.10
N PHE A 186 -0.63 -8.67 -11.17
CA PHE A 186 0.50 -9.58 -11.45
C PHE A 186 0.12 -11.05 -11.35
N PHE A 187 -1.00 -11.38 -10.71
CA PHE A 187 -1.46 -12.76 -10.52
C PHE A 187 -2.18 -13.26 -11.77
N PRO A 188 -2.13 -14.58 -12.05
CA PRO A 188 -3.01 -15.20 -13.04
C PRO A 188 -4.46 -14.90 -12.76
N GLN A 189 -5.25 -14.63 -13.80
CA GLN A 189 -6.67 -14.29 -13.67
C GLN A 189 -7.45 -15.32 -12.84
N THR A 190 -7.13 -16.60 -12.98
CA THR A 190 -7.77 -17.71 -12.24
C THR A 190 -7.53 -17.67 -10.72
N LYS A 191 -6.50 -16.95 -10.26
CA LYS A 191 -6.17 -16.82 -8.83
C LYS A 191 -6.67 -15.51 -8.20
N ARG A 192 -7.04 -14.50 -9.02
CA ARG A 192 -7.37 -13.14 -8.50
C ARG A 192 -8.61 -13.08 -7.62
N SER A 193 -9.55 -14.02 -7.76
CA SER A 193 -10.76 -14.10 -6.93
C SER A 193 -10.52 -14.81 -5.59
N GLN A 194 -9.36 -15.44 -5.39
CA GLN A 194 -9.06 -16.15 -4.16
C GLN A 194 -8.88 -15.14 -3.01
N PRO A 195 -9.57 -15.33 -1.87
CA PRO A 195 -9.36 -14.51 -0.69
C PRO A 195 -7.89 -14.54 -0.24
N ASP A 196 -7.37 -13.39 0.15
CA ASP A 196 -6.01 -13.23 0.69
C ASP A 196 -4.89 -13.79 -0.20
N VAL A 197 -5.11 -13.90 -1.52
CA VAL A 197 -4.15 -14.49 -2.45
C VAL A 197 -2.78 -13.82 -2.39
N ILE A 198 -2.73 -12.50 -2.22
CA ILE A 198 -1.47 -11.74 -2.11
C ILE A 198 -0.75 -12.06 -0.80
N PRO A 199 -1.33 -11.83 0.40
CA PRO A 199 -0.68 -12.20 1.64
C PRO A 199 -0.25 -13.67 1.71
N ASN A 200 -1.10 -14.59 1.25
CA ASN A 200 -0.82 -16.03 1.27
C ASN A 200 0.36 -16.39 0.37
N TYR A 201 0.40 -15.84 -0.84
CA TYR A 201 1.52 -16.05 -1.76
C TYR A 201 2.85 -15.59 -1.16
N PHE A 202 2.92 -14.35 -0.65
CA PHE A 202 4.18 -13.82 -0.11
C PHE A 202 4.61 -14.47 1.22
N ARG A 203 3.70 -15.06 1.99
CA ARG A 203 4.02 -15.86 3.20
C ARG A 203 4.39 -17.32 2.91
N SER A 204 4.13 -17.82 1.71
CA SER A 204 4.43 -19.21 1.36
C SER A 204 5.89 -19.55 1.62
N SER A 205 6.18 -20.80 1.96
CA SER A 205 7.56 -21.26 2.21
C SER A 205 8.48 -21.07 1.01
N GLU A 206 7.93 -21.12 -0.21
CA GLU A 206 8.66 -20.93 -1.46
C GLU A 206 9.07 -19.46 -1.68
N VAL A 207 8.15 -18.51 -1.40
CA VAL A 207 8.41 -17.08 -1.60
C VAL A 207 9.12 -16.47 -0.39
N ASN A 208 8.68 -16.77 0.82
CA ASN A 208 9.28 -16.34 2.08
C ASN A 208 9.59 -14.82 2.12
N LEU A 209 8.57 -14.00 1.87
CA LEU A 209 8.60 -12.54 2.00
C LEU A 209 7.47 -12.05 2.94
N PRO A 210 7.45 -12.47 4.23
CA PRO A 210 6.37 -12.13 5.15
C PRO A 210 6.17 -10.62 5.34
N GLN A 211 7.25 -9.83 5.28
CA GLN A 211 7.19 -8.37 5.34
C GLN A 211 6.33 -7.74 4.23
N VAL A 212 6.31 -8.34 3.03
CA VAL A 212 5.47 -7.86 1.91
C VAL A 212 4.01 -8.18 2.18
N ALA A 213 3.72 -9.38 2.68
CA ALA A 213 2.37 -9.80 3.06
C ALA A 213 1.80 -8.94 4.19
N GLU A 214 2.58 -8.71 5.26
CA GLU A 214 2.20 -7.87 6.39
C GLU A 214 1.96 -6.42 5.96
N TYR A 215 2.84 -5.86 5.13
CA TYR A 215 2.63 -4.52 4.58
C TYR A 215 1.33 -4.44 3.78
N TYR A 216 1.07 -5.42 2.90
CA TYR A 216 -0.14 -5.45 2.09
C TYR A 216 -1.40 -5.58 2.95
N SER A 217 -1.42 -6.51 3.92
CA SER A 217 -2.54 -6.67 4.85
C SER A 217 -2.80 -5.38 5.64
N ARG A 218 -1.76 -4.77 6.22
CA ARG A 218 -1.90 -3.48 6.95
C ARG A 218 -2.45 -2.37 6.05
N ARG A 219 -1.97 -2.29 4.81
CA ARG A 219 -2.43 -1.30 3.82
C ARG A 219 -3.92 -1.52 3.50
N GLN A 220 -4.33 -2.76 3.24
CA GLN A 220 -5.71 -3.10 2.92
C GLN A 220 -6.65 -2.79 4.08
N THR A 221 -6.27 -3.15 5.31
CA THR A 221 -7.02 -2.79 6.52
C THR A 221 -7.17 -1.28 6.64
N LYS A 222 -6.09 -0.52 6.43
CA LYS A 222 -6.13 0.96 6.48
C LYS A 222 -7.04 1.55 5.40
N GLU A 223 -6.92 1.10 4.16
CA GLU A 223 -7.73 1.56 3.03
C GLU A 223 -9.22 1.23 3.27
N LEU A 224 -9.52 0.04 3.77
CA LEU A 224 -10.90 -0.35 4.09
C LEU A 224 -11.48 0.45 5.26
N ARG A 225 -10.70 0.76 6.31
CA ARG A 225 -11.13 1.65 7.40
C ARG A 225 -11.44 3.05 6.89
N GLU A 226 -10.57 3.63 6.08
CA GLU A 226 -10.78 4.95 5.49
C GLU A 226 -12.00 4.99 4.58
N GLN A 227 -12.19 3.96 3.74
CA GLN A 227 -13.38 3.83 2.90
C GLN A 227 -14.64 3.68 3.74
N THR A 228 -14.60 2.88 4.81
CA THR A 228 -15.74 2.73 5.73
C THR A 228 -16.11 4.08 6.35
N ALA A 229 -15.13 4.85 6.85
CA ALA A 229 -15.38 6.18 7.40
C ALA A 229 -15.93 7.16 6.36
N SER A 230 -15.46 7.10 5.11
CA SER A 230 -15.97 7.93 4.02
C SER A 230 -17.39 7.57 3.61
N ASP A 231 -17.70 6.27 3.46
CA ASP A 231 -19.04 5.80 3.11
C ASP A 231 -20.05 6.15 4.21
N LEU A 232 -19.66 6.01 5.48
CA LEU A 232 -20.48 6.41 6.62
C LEU A 232 -20.77 7.91 6.63
N ALA A 233 -19.76 8.74 6.35
CA ALA A 233 -19.96 10.18 6.28
C ALA A 233 -21.00 10.55 5.21
N GLU A 234 -20.89 9.97 4.01
CA GLU A 234 -21.86 10.19 2.93
C GLU A 234 -23.27 9.67 3.27
N MET A 235 -23.36 8.56 3.99
CA MET A 235 -24.64 8.01 4.47
C MET A 235 -25.29 8.89 5.54
N VAL A 236 -24.50 9.49 6.43
CA VAL A 236 -25.01 10.38 7.49
C VAL A 236 -25.49 11.71 6.91
N GLU A 237 -24.85 12.22 5.85
CA GLU A 237 -25.26 13.45 5.15
C GLU A 237 -26.61 13.29 4.42
N LYS A 238 -26.98 12.08 4.01
CA LYS A 238 -28.22 11.81 3.29
C LYS A 238 -29.40 11.69 4.26
N GLU A 239 -30.30 12.67 4.24
CA GLU A 239 -31.51 12.69 5.09
C GLU A 239 -32.41 11.45 4.95
N GLU A 240 -32.38 10.75 3.81
CA GLU A 240 -33.20 9.56 3.54
C GLU A 240 -32.56 8.25 4.04
N THR A 241 -31.30 8.26 4.47
CA THR A 241 -30.61 7.04 4.90
C THR A 241 -31.14 6.54 6.24
N THR A 242 -31.56 5.28 6.25
CA THR A 242 -32.11 4.63 7.44
C THR A 242 -30.99 4.03 8.32
N PRO A 243 -31.21 3.91 9.65
CA PRO A 243 -30.28 3.21 10.53
C PRO A 243 -29.98 1.77 10.07
N GLN A 244 -30.96 1.07 9.50
CA GLN A 244 -30.78 -0.30 9.02
C GLN A 244 -29.79 -0.39 7.85
N GLU A 245 -29.82 0.54 6.90
CA GLU A 245 -28.88 0.57 5.78
C GLU A 245 -27.44 0.78 6.28
N ILE A 246 -27.26 1.65 7.29
CA ILE A 246 -25.95 1.88 7.91
C ILE A 246 -25.49 0.60 8.63
N LEU A 247 -26.38 -0.06 9.37
CA LEU A 247 -26.08 -1.33 10.04
C LEU A 247 -25.68 -2.44 9.06
N ASP A 248 -26.38 -2.56 7.93
CA ASP A 248 -26.06 -3.57 6.90
C ASP A 248 -24.65 -3.36 6.32
N LEU A 249 -24.29 -2.10 6.02
CA LEU A 249 -22.93 -1.73 5.60
C LEU A 249 -21.92 -2.10 6.70
N LEU A 250 -22.14 -1.65 7.93
CA LEU A 250 -21.20 -1.84 9.03
C LEU A 250 -20.98 -3.31 9.36
N ASN A 251 -22.01 -4.15 9.31
CA ASN A 251 -21.90 -5.60 9.51
C ASN A 251 -21.05 -6.27 8.43
N ASP A 252 -21.18 -5.87 7.16
CA ASP A 252 -20.30 -6.35 6.08
C ASP A 252 -18.85 -5.87 6.28
N ARG A 253 -18.67 -4.60 6.64
CA ARG A 253 -17.34 -4.01 6.89
C ARG A 253 -16.63 -4.66 8.08
N GLN A 254 -17.33 -4.95 9.17
CA GLN A 254 -16.78 -5.63 10.35
C GLN A 254 -16.23 -7.00 9.99
N LYS A 255 -17.00 -7.79 9.22
CA LYS A 255 -16.59 -9.12 8.74
C LYS A 255 -15.36 -9.03 7.84
N LYS A 256 -15.32 -8.06 6.92
CA LYS A 256 -14.19 -7.86 5.98
C LYS A 256 -12.92 -7.37 6.67
N LEU A 257 -13.04 -6.48 7.65
CA LEU A 257 -11.91 -5.99 8.43
C LEU A 257 -11.38 -7.05 9.41
N ASN A 258 -12.24 -8.00 9.80
CA ASN A 258 -11.97 -8.95 10.88
C ASN A 258 -11.41 -8.24 12.12
N ALA A 259 -11.95 -7.05 12.41
CA ALA A 259 -11.49 -6.20 13.50
C ALA A 259 -12.15 -6.62 14.81
N ALA A 260 -11.39 -6.52 15.91
CA ALA A 260 -11.95 -6.68 17.25
C ALA A 260 -13.02 -5.61 17.51
N PRO A 261 -14.06 -5.88 18.32
CA PRO A 261 -15.12 -4.92 18.61
C PRO A 261 -14.59 -3.55 19.05
N GLU A 262 -13.58 -3.52 19.92
CA GLU A 262 -12.96 -2.30 20.43
C GLU A 262 -12.19 -1.48 19.38
N GLU A 263 -11.76 -2.10 18.28
CA GLU A 263 -11.16 -1.38 17.16
C GLU A 263 -12.22 -0.91 16.17
N PHE A 264 -13.27 -1.70 15.95
CA PHE A 264 -14.28 -1.41 14.96
C PHE A 264 -15.21 -0.27 15.39
N VAL A 265 -15.65 -0.25 16.66
CA VAL A 265 -16.52 0.81 17.20
C VAL A 265 -15.90 2.21 17.07
N VAL A 266 -14.57 2.31 17.16
CA VAL A 266 -13.84 3.57 16.95
C VAL A 266 -13.95 4.03 15.49
N VAL A 267 -13.81 3.10 14.54
CA VAL A 267 -13.97 3.40 13.09
C VAL A 267 -15.40 3.85 12.79
N VAL A 268 -16.40 3.20 13.41
CA VAL A 268 -17.81 3.60 13.26
C VAL A 268 -18.00 5.03 13.76
N PHE A 269 -17.59 5.32 15.00
CA PHE A 269 -17.72 6.64 15.59
C PHE A 269 -17.01 7.73 14.76
N GLU A 270 -15.76 7.50 14.33
CA GLU A 270 -15.02 8.45 13.50
C GLU A 270 -15.71 8.72 12.15
N GLY A 271 -16.30 7.69 11.53
CA GLY A 271 -17.06 7.83 10.29
C GLY A 271 -18.36 8.63 10.47
N LEU A 272 -19.11 8.35 11.54
CA LEU A 272 -20.34 9.09 11.86
C LEU A 272 -20.04 10.56 12.14
N MET A 273 -19.03 10.85 12.97
CA MET A 273 -18.64 12.23 13.28
C MET A 273 -18.18 13.00 12.04
N ARG A 274 -17.46 12.33 11.12
CA ARG A 274 -17.04 12.96 9.86
C ARG A 274 -18.23 13.45 9.03
N GLY A 275 -19.33 12.70 8.99
CA GLY A 275 -20.56 13.12 8.31
C GLY A 275 -21.27 14.27 9.03
N ILE A 276 -21.38 14.20 10.36
CA ILE A 276 -22.00 15.27 11.18
C ILE A 276 -21.23 16.60 11.02
N ASP A 277 -19.90 16.55 10.97
CA ASP A 277 -19.04 17.73 10.91
C ASP A 277 -19.03 18.41 9.52
N ALA A 278 -19.33 17.69 8.43
CA ALA A 278 -19.11 18.16 7.06
C ALA A 278 -19.94 19.40 6.68
N GLU A 279 -21.18 19.49 7.17
CA GLU A 279 -22.11 20.57 6.81
C GLU A 279 -22.52 21.46 8.00
N THR A 280 -22.11 21.10 9.22
CA THR A 280 -22.54 21.83 10.41
C THR A 280 -21.82 23.17 10.54
N LYS A 281 -22.60 24.26 10.60
CA LYS A 281 -22.07 25.61 10.88
C LYS A 281 -21.32 25.61 12.20
N GLN A 282 -20.17 26.28 12.21
CA GLN A 282 -19.20 26.20 13.31
C GLN A 282 -19.76 26.57 14.69
N ASP A 283 -20.79 27.42 14.76
CA ASP A 283 -21.44 27.90 15.98
C ASP A 283 -22.57 26.99 16.51
N GLN A 284 -22.97 25.96 15.75
CA GLN A 284 -24.12 25.09 16.10
C GLN A 284 -23.73 23.67 16.54
N LEU A 285 -22.45 23.29 16.44
CA LEU A 285 -21.98 21.94 16.73
C LEU A 285 -22.31 21.46 18.15
N GLU A 286 -22.16 22.32 19.16
CA GLU A 286 -22.47 21.98 20.56
C GLU A 286 -23.94 21.56 20.75
N MET A 287 -24.84 22.06 19.90
CA MET A 287 -26.28 21.75 19.91
C MET A 287 -26.63 20.55 19.01
N ILE A 288 -25.95 20.41 17.87
CA ILE A 288 -26.29 19.39 16.85
C ILE A 288 -25.71 18.03 17.20
N ILE A 289 -24.45 17.96 17.63
CA ILE A 289 -23.78 16.68 17.91
C ILE A 289 -24.56 15.81 18.90
N PRO A 290 -25.06 16.32 20.05
CA PRO A 290 -25.86 15.50 20.97
C PRO A 290 -27.11 14.90 20.30
N LYS A 291 -27.82 15.66 19.46
CA LYS A 291 -29.04 15.19 18.76
C LYS A 291 -28.72 14.11 17.72
N GLU A 292 -27.64 14.30 16.98
CA GLU A 292 -27.20 13.32 15.99
C GLU A 292 -26.68 12.04 16.64
N ILE A 293 -25.97 12.15 17.78
CA ILE A 293 -25.55 10.98 18.55
C ILE A 293 -26.75 10.21 19.12
N GLU A 294 -27.78 10.90 19.61
CA GLU A 294 -29.04 10.27 20.04
C GLU A 294 -29.71 9.55 18.85
N ARG A 295 -29.83 10.22 17.70
CA ARG A 295 -30.40 9.62 16.46
C ARG A 295 -29.63 8.38 16.01
N LEU A 296 -28.31 8.37 16.15
CA LEU A 296 -27.42 7.31 15.70
C LEU A 296 -27.08 6.29 16.79
N ALA A 297 -27.65 6.40 18.00
CA ALA A 297 -27.35 5.50 19.11
C ALA A 297 -27.64 4.03 18.75
N SER A 298 -28.77 3.76 18.09
CA SER A 298 -29.13 2.43 17.58
C SER A 298 -28.16 1.86 16.53
N VAL A 299 -27.37 2.71 15.88
CA VAL A 299 -26.31 2.28 14.95
C VAL A 299 -25.03 1.93 15.73
N LEU A 300 -24.76 2.62 16.84
CA LEU A 300 -23.57 2.41 17.67
C LEU A 300 -23.70 1.20 18.61
N GLU A 301 -24.88 0.96 19.16
CA GLU A 301 -25.17 -0.08 20.16
C GLU A 301 -24.62 -1.47 19.76
N PRO A 302 -24.85 -1.99 18.54
CA PRO A 302 -24.38 -3.34 18.18
C PRO A 302 -22.85 -3.48 18.16
N PHE A 303 -22.13 -2.37 18.01
CA PHE A 303 -20.67 -2.35 17.91
C PHE A 303 -20.01 -2.02 19.26
N ALA A 304 -20.76 -1.48 20.22
CA ALA A 304 -20.37 -1.38 21.63
C ALA A 304 -20.64 -2.70 22.40
N SER A 305 -20.46 -3.85 21.75
CA SER A 305 -20.90 -5.17 22.23
C SER A 305 -20.08 -5.78 23.37
N THR A 306 -19.06 -5.10 23.86
CA THR A 306 -18.23 -5.56 24.98
C THR A 306 -17.80 -4.37 25.82
N ALA A 307 -17.54 -4.59 27.12
CA ALA A 307 -17.00 -3.56 28.00
C ALA A 307 -15.74 -2.87 27.43
N ARG A 308 -14.87 -3.60 26.71
CA ARG A 308 -13.71 -2.99 26.03
C ARG A 308 -14.10 -2.09 24.88
N ALA A 309 -15.11 -2.46 24.11
CA ALA A 309 -15.64 -1.66 23.02
C ALA A 309 -16.35 -0.40 23.53
N GLU A 310 -17.14 -0.51 24.60
CA GLU A 310 -17.76 0.63 25.27
C GLU A 310 -16.69 1.62 25.78
N ILE A 311 -15.66 1.13 26.49
CA ILE A 311 -14.54 1.97 26.95
C ILE A 311 -13.78 2.59 25.77
N ALA A 312 -13.63 1.86 24.65
CA ALA A 312 -13.00 2.38 23.45
C ALA A 312 -13.83 3.50 22.81
N LEU A 313 -15.17 3.36 22.77
CA LEU A 313 -16.09 4.39 22.30
C LEU A 313 -16.03 5.64 23.19
N ILE A 314 -16.07 5.49 24.52
CA ILE A 314 -15.92 6.62 25.47
C ILE A 314 -14.58 7.34 25.22
N ASN A 315 -13.50 6.60 25.03
CA ASN A 315 -12.19 7.17 24.74
C ASN A 315 -12.12 7.88 23.37
N ALA A 316 -12.84 7.38 22.36
CA ALA A 316 -12.94 8.04 21.05
C ALA A 316 -13.70 9.36 21.15
N ILE A 317 -14.81 9.39 21.91
CA ILE A 317 -15.58 10.60 22.21
C ILE A 317 -14.72 11.60 22.99
N GLN A 318 -13.98 11.14 24.00
CA GLN A 318 -13.07 11.98 24.77
C GLN A 318 -12.01 12.65 23.87
N LEU A 319 -11.41 11.88 22.97
CA LEU A 319 -10.41 12.40 22.05
C LEU A 319 -11.00 13.39 21.04
N HIS A 320 -12.22 13.12 20.54
CA HIS A 320 -12.94 14.03 19.64
C HIS A 320 -13.25 15.36 20.35
N CYS A 321 -13.88 15.32 21.52
CA CYS A 321 -14.17 16.51 22.33
C CYS A 321 -12.91 17.26 22.80
N TYR A 322 -11.78 16.58 22.97
CA TYR A 322 -10.50 17.23 23.27
C TYR A 322 -9.94 17.97 22.07
N THR A 323 -10.00 17.35 20.90
CA THR A 323 -9.45 17.88 19.65
C THR A 323 -10.29 19.03 19.13
N ASP A 324 -11.61 18.93 19.24
CA ASP A 324 -12.54 20.00 18.89
C ASP A 324 -13.08 20.69 20.15
N THR A 325 -12.45 21.82 20.49
CA THR A 325 -12.81 22.60 21.68
C THR A 325 -14.24 23.13 21.65
N ARG A 326 -14.90 23.18 20.48
CA ARG A 326 -16.28 23.65 20.34
C ARG A 326 -17.28 22.72 21.04
N VAL A 327 -16.95 21.42 21.11
CA VAL A 327 -17.82 20.39 21.71
C VAL A 327 -17.20 19.78 22.97
N PHE A 328 -16.16 20.42 23.51
CA PHE A 328 -15.51 20.00 24.75
C PHE A 328 -16.50 19.84 25.91
N LYS A 329 -17.46 20.76 26.03
CA LYS A 329 -18.49 20.74 27.08
C LYS A 329 -19.64 19.78 26.81
N SER A 330 -19.78 19.28 25.58
CA SER A 330 -20.82 18.30 25.22
C SER A 330 -20.49 16.91 25.77
N PHE A 331 -19.22 16.60 26.07
CA PHE A 331 -18.76 15.29 26.53
C PHE A 331 -19.69 14.61 27.57
N PRO A 332 -20.01 15.21 28.74
CA PRO A 332 -20.90 14.57 29.72
C PRO A 332 -22.32 14.33 29.18
N THR A 333 -22.83 15.22 28.34
CA THR A 333 -24.13 15.04 27.69
C THR A 333 -24.11 13.85 26.72
N LEU A 334 -23.03 13.68 25.94
CA LEU A 334 -22.87 12.55 25.04
C LEU A 334 -22.82 11.23 25.82
N LEU A 335 -22.08 11.16 26.93
CA LEU A 335 -22.08 9.97 27.79
C LEU A 335 -23.48 9.66 28.33
N LYS A 336 -24.20 10.68 28.81
CA LYS A 336 -25.56 10.49 29.32
C LYS A 336 -26.52 9.97 28.25
N ILE A 337 -26.44 10.47 27.03
CA ILE A 337 -27.26 9.99 25.90
C ILE A 337 -26.95 8.53 25.62
N LEU A 338 -25.67 8.19 25.46
CA LEU A 338 -25.26 6.81 25.17
C LEU A 338 -25.58 5.83 26.29
N TYR A 339 -25.53 6.28 27.56
CA TYR A 339 -25.97 5.51 28.71
C TYR A 339 -27.48 5.23 28.64
N ASN A 340 -28.29 6.29 28.45
CA ASN A 340 -29.75 6.16 28.38
C ASN A 340 -30.23 5.28 27.21
N GLU A 341 -29.49 5.31 26.08
CA GLU A 341 -29.78 4.51 24.89
C GLU A 341 -29.17 3.10 24.95
N ASN A 342 -28.63 2.67 26.11
CA ASN A 342 -28.02 1.35 26.35
C ASN A 342 -26.81 1.05 25.45
N VAL A 343 -26.10 2.07 24.97
CA VAL A 343 -24.86 1.91 24.17
C VAL A 343 -23.64 1.69 25.06
N ILE A 344 -23.63 2.27 26.27
CA ILE A 344 -22.54 2.11 27.26
C ILE A 344 -23.13 1.79 28.64
N SER A 345 -22.44 0.93 29.39
CA SER A 345 -22.85 0.45 30.70
C SER A 345 -22.24 1.24 31.86
N ASP A 346 -22.78 1.03 33.06
CA ASP A 346 -22.26 1.53 34.34
C ASP A 346 -20.79 1.17 34.51
N GLY A 347 -20.48 -0.12 34.34
CA GLY A 347 -19.13 -0.65 34.47
C GLY A 347 -18.13 0.02 33.51
N ALA A 348 -18.54 0.33 32.28
CA ALA A 348 -17.68 1.02 31.32
C ALA A 348 -17.41 2.48 31.72
N ILE A 349 -18.44 3.21 32.17
CA ILE A 349 -18.32 4.61 32.60
C ILE A 349 -17.45 4.72 33.86
N ILE A 350 -17.73 3.90 34.87
CA ILE A 350 -16.96 3.84 36.12
C ILE A 350 -15.49 3.47 35.82
N TYR A 351 -15.27 2.40 35.04
CA TYR A 351 -13.92 1.98 34.69
C TYR A 351 -13.16 3.08 33.94
N TRP A 352 -13.81 3.74 32.98
CA TRP A 352 -13.20 4.86 32.25
C TRP A 352 -12.78 5.98 33.23
N ALA A 353 -13.67 6.41 34.12
CA ALA A 353 -13.41 7.49 35.07
C ALA A 353 -12.23 7.17 36.01
N GLN A 354 -12.17 5.94 36.51
CA GLN A 354 -11.14 5.52 37.46
C GLN A 354 -9.79 5.20 36.79
N LYS A 355 -9.81 4.45 35.68
CA LYS A 355 -8.59 3.83 35.09
C LYS A 355 -8.48 3.96 33.58
N GLY A 356 -9.60 4.00 32.86
CA GLY A 356 -9.63 3.87 31.40
C GLY A 356 -9.43 5.17 30.60
N ALA A 357 -9.59 6.35 31.21
CA ALA A 357 -9.54 7.63 30.53
C ALA A 357 -8.17 7.95 29.92
N LYS A 358 -8.18 8.43 28.67
CA LYS A 358 -6.97 8.85 27.94
C LYS A 358 -6.33 10.09 28.58
N PRO A 359 -5.00 10.30 28.47
CA PRO A 359 -4.33 11.48 29.03
C PRO A 359 -4.88 12.83 28.52
N GLN A 360 -5.41 12.87 27.30
CA GLN A 360 -5.92 14.06 26.62
C GLN A 360 -7.12 14.67 27.36
N GLY A 361 -6.90 15.75 28.11
CA GLY A 361 -7.94 16.41 28.88
C GLY A 361 -8.47 15.60 30.07
N LYS A 362 -7.78 14.53 30.48
CA LYS A 362 -8.25 13.54 31.49
C LYS A 362 -8.92 14.18 32.70
N GLN A 363 -8.18 15.06 33.40
CA GLN A 363 -8.66 15.68 34.65
C GLN A 363 -9.90 16.54 34.42
N HIS A 364 -10.00 17.21 33.27
CA HIS A 364 -11.16 18.04 32.93
C HIS A 364 -12.38 17.20 32.62
N PHE A 365 -12.24 16.15 31.79
CA PHE A 365 -13.37 15.29 31.42
C PHE A 365 -13.90 14.48 32.59
N ILE A 366 -13.02 13.93 33.44
CA ILE A 366 -13.45 13.25 34.68
C ILE A 366 -14.27 14.21 35.54
N LYS A 367 -13.78 15.44 35.75
CA LYS A 367 -14.51 16.46 36.53
C LYS A 367 -15.86 16.84 35.90
N LEU A 368 -15.95 16.91 34.57
CA LEU A 368 -17.20 17.21 33.87
C LEU A 368 -18.20 16.05 33.96
N ALA A 369 -17.72 14.80 33.98
CA ALA A 369 -18.54 13.60 34.07
C ALA A 369 -18.86 13.17 35.51
N GLU A 370 -18.21 13.75 36.53
CA GLU A 370 -18.38 13.44 37.94
C GLU A 370 -19.86 13.35 38.40
N PRO A 371 -20.78 14.25 37.99
CA PRO A 371 -22.20 14.10 38.36
C PRO A 371 -22.86 12.83 37.83
N LEU A 372 -22.49 12.37 36.62
CA LEU A 372 -23.01 11.14 36.03
C LEU A 372 -22.39 9.91 36.72
N VAL A 373 -21.08 9.94 36.98
CA VAL A 373 -20.38 8.85 37.67
C VAL A 373 -20.95 8.65 39.08
N ASN A 374 -21.12 9.73 39.85
CA ASN A 374 -21.68 9.66 41.19
C ASN A 374 -23.14 9.18 41.19
N PHE A 375 -23.91 9.54 40.16
CA PHE A 375 -25.29 9.05 40.01
C PHE A 375 -25.31 7.53 39.82
N ILE A 376 -24.45 7.01 38.95
CA ILE A 376 -24.34 5.57 38.67
C ILE A 376 -23.85 4.81 39.92
N GLU A 377 -22.78 5.27 40.57
CA GLU A 377 -22.23 4.62 41.77
C GLU A 377 -23.24 4.60 42.94
N ALA A 378 -24.11 5.60 43.03
CA ALA A 378 -25.17 5.63 44.03
C ALA A 378 -26.29 4.61 43.73
N GLN A 379 -26.65 4.41 42.46
CA GLN A 379 -27.64 3.39 42.07
C GLN A 379 -27.16 1.97 42.36
N ASP A 380 -25.90 1.66 42.00
CA ASP A 380 -25.28 0.36 42.30
C ASP A 380 -25.29 0.05 43.81
N SER A 381 -25.06 1.07 44.66
CA SER A 381 -25.01 0.89 46.11
C SER A 381 -26.39 0.68 46.75
N GLU A 382 -27.46 1.22 46.15
CA GLU A 382 -28.83 1.04 46.64
C GLU A 382 -29.39 -0.33 46.24
N ASP A 383 -29.05 -0.84 45.05
CA ASP A 383 -29.49 -2.17 44.59
C ASP A 383 -28.80 -3.31 45.37
N ASP A 384 -27.55 -3.13 45.82
CA ASP A 384 -26.81 -4.07 46.68
C ASP A 384 -27.32 -4.13 48.14
N GLU A 385 -28.03 -3.10 48.62
CA GLU A 385 -28.61 -3.07 49.98
C GLU A 385 -30.01 -3.70 50.07
N ASP A 386 -30.68 -3.89 48.92
CA ASP A 386 -32.03 -4.45 48.81
C ASP A 386 -32.07 -5.94 48.35
N GLU A 387 -30.91 -6.58 48.11
CA GLU A 387 -30.72 -8.04 48.02
C GLU A 387 -30.27 -8.68 49.35
#